data_AF-A0A7S0ZDH9-F1
#
_entry.id   AF-A0A7S0ZDH9-F1
#
_cell.length_a   1.000
_cell.length_b   1.000
_cell.length_c   1.000
_cell.angle_alpha   90.00
_cell.angle_beta   90.00
_cell.angle_gamma   90.00
#
_symmetry.space_group_name_H-M   'P 1'
#
loop_
_entity.id
_entity.type
_entity.pdbx_description
1 polymer ?
#
loop_
_entity_poly.entity_id
_entity_poly.type
_entity_poly.pdbx_seq_one_letter_code
_entity_poly.pdbx_strand_id
1 'polypeptide(L)'
;VEKVVGDDESESASKRVYELLESSQSDRFVENEIVKLFKYSHFEIVKKLITNRYDIVHAILFNSIVKQDERIDFENKLKVSPRGKQFIQKLEPKQDEIDQDNSEVVVSEKRKRIEQQDRSDKKGKRAKVEANEALDSHQTLEKIDLDELVFIK
;
A
#
# COMPACT_ATOMS: atom_id res chain seq x y z
N VAL A 1 35.87 25.19 10.82
CA VAL A 1 35.62 23.81 11.26
C VAL A 1 34.12 23.65 11.33
N GLU A 2 33.49 23.37 10.19
CA GLU A 2 32.07 23.02 10.13
C GLU A 2 31.90 21.66 10.80
N LYS A 3 31.06 21.63 11.83
CA LYS A 3 30.81 20.45 12.63
C LYS A 3 29.84 19.57 11.83
N VAL A 4 30.32 18.40 11.43
CA VAL A 4 29.49 17.28 10.95
C VAL A 4 28.59 16.85 12.12
N VAL A 5 27.38 17.39 12.18
CA VAL A 5 26.37 17.10 13.22
C VAL A 5 25.09 16.52 12.59
N GLY A 6 25.04 16.35 11.28
CA GLY A 6 23.80 16.01 10.55
C GLY A 6 23.37 14.55 10.59
N ASP A 7 24.32 13.60 10.69
CA ASP A 7 23.99 12.19 10.42
C ASP A 7 23.52 11.44 11.68
N ASP A 8 24.15 11.66 12.84
CA ASP A 8 23.84 10.96 14.09
C ASP A 8 22.45 11.33 14.65
N GLU A 9 22.04 12.61 14.51
CA GLU A 9 20.73 13.07 14.98
C GLU A 9 19.58 12.50 14.13
N SER A 10 19.78 12.43 12.81
CA SER A 10 18.81 11.88 11.86
C SER A 10 18.66 10.36 11.99
N GLU A 11 19.78 9.64 12.19
CA GLU A 11 19.75 8.20 12.43
C GLU A 11 19.05 7.88 13.75
N SER A 12 19.36 8.61 14.82
CA SER A 12 18.69 8.46 16.11
C SER A 12 17.19 8.74 16.03
N ALA A 13 16.78 9.77 15.28
CA ALA A 13 15.36 10.09 15.08
C ALA A 13 14.64 8.99 14.29
N SER A 14 15.25 8.52 13.20
CA SER A 14 14.76 7.41 12.37
C SER A 14 14.54 6.14 13.19
N LYS A 15 15.52 5.76 14.02
CA LYS A 15 15.42 4.62 14.91
C LYS A 15 14.28 4.77 15.90
N ARG A 16 14.13 5.97 16.49
CA ARG A 16 13.05 6.23 17.45
C ARG A 16 11.66 6.18 16.82
N VAL A 17 11.53 6.67 15.59
CA VAL A 17 10.28 6.55 14.81
C VAL A 17 9.98 5.08 14.53
N TYR A 18 10.97 4.28 14.12
CA TYR A 18 10.79 2.85 13.90
C TYR A 18 10.30 2.12 15.17
N GLU A 19 10.93 2.37 16.32
CA GLU A 19 10.51 1.78 17.62
C GLU A 19 9.05 2.09 17.95
N LEU A 20 8.57 3.31 17.64
CA LEU A 20 7.18 3.68 17.84
C LEU A 20 6.24 2.96 16.86
N LEU A 21 6.63 2.85 15.59
CA LEU A 21 5.85 2.14 14.57
C LEU A 21 5.76 0.63 14.85
N GLU A 22 6.82 0.01 15.35
CA GLU A 22 6.88 -1.41 15.70
C GLU A 22 6.08 -1.74 16.97
N SER A 23 5.83 -0.75 17.84
CA SER A 23 5.10 -0.96 19.09
C SER A 23 3.72 -1.62 18.89
N SER A 24 3.17 -2.25 19.93
CA SER A 24 1.80 -2.78 19.89
C SER A 24 0.73 -1.74 20.26
N GLN A 25 1.11 -0.46 20.32
CA GLN A 25 0.22 0.63 20.73
C GLN A 25 -0.75 1.01 19.62
N SER A 26 -1.89 1.62 19.99
CA SER A 26 -2.87 2.13 19.02
C SER A 26 -2.28 3.18 18.08
N ASP A 27 -2.81 3.27 16.86
CA ASP A 27 -2.32 4.24 15.86
C ASP A 27 -2.37 5.69 16.37
N ARG A 28 -3.42 6.06 17.11
CA ARG A 28 -3.56 7.39 17.72
C ARG A 28 -2.46 7.69 18.75
N PHE A 29 -2.04 6.69 19.52
CA PHE A 29 -0.96 6.85 20.47
C PHE A 29 0.37 7.06 19.73
N VAL A 30 0.64 6.21 18.74
CA VAL A 30 1.87 6.29 17.93
C VAL A 30 1.94 7.62 17.17
N GLU A 31 0.84 8.08 16.58
CA GLU A 31 0.73 9.38 15.93
C GLU A 31 1.12 10.51 16.88
N ASN A 32 0.53 10.55 18.08
CA ASN A 32 0.83 11.60 19.07
C ASN A 32 2.31 11.63 19.47
N GLU A 33 2.94 10.46 19.63
CA GLU A 33 4.36 10.39 19.98
C GLU A 33 5.25 10.81 18.80
N ILE A 34 4.91 10.42 17.58
CA ILE A 34 5.64 10.84 16.38
C ILE A 34 5.49 12.36 16.17
N VAL A 35 4.29 12.93 16.32
CA VAL A 35 4.10 14.40 16.23
C VAL A 35 5.00 15.15 17.21
N LYS A 36 5.16 14.65 18.45
CA LYS A 36 6.08 15.24 19.43
C LYS A 36 7.54 15.17 18.97
N LEU A 37 7.97 14.04 18.39
CA LEU A 37 9.32 13.89 17.83
C LEU A 37 9.58 14.89 16.71
N PHE A 38 8.61 15.10 15.83
CA PHE A 38 8.67 16.11 14.78
C PHE A 38 8.36 17.54 15.27
N LYS A 39 8.35 17.79 16.59
CA LYS A 39 8.09 19.11 17.19
C LYS A 39 6.84 19.79 16.65
N TYR A 40 5.77 19.02 16.41
CA TYR A 40 4.50 19.50 15.84
C TYR A 40 4.63 20.10 14.44
N SER A 41 5.60 19.64 13.67
CA SER A 41 5.80 19.97 12.25
C SER A 41 5.65 18.72 11.37
N HIS A 42 5.57 18.91 10.04
CA HIS A 42 5.53 17.82 9.06
C HIS A 42 4.39 16.78 9.23
N PHE A 43 3.18 17.22 9.57
CA PHE A 43 2.01 16.35 9.77
C PHE A 43 1.72 15.41 8.60
N GLU A 44 1.98 15.81 7.35
CA GLU A 44 1.79 14.94 6.19
C GLU A 44 2.74 13.73 6.19
N ILE A 45 3.97 13.91 6.68
CA ILE A 45 4.90 12.78 6.88
C ILE A 45 4.36 11.87 7.97
N VAL A 46 3.90 12.43 9.09
CA VAL A 46 3.32 11.64 10.19
C VAL A 46 2.13 10.82 9.71
N LYS A 47 1.19 11.43 8.98
CA LYS A 47 0.06 10.72 8.38
C LYS A 47 0.52 9.55 7.52
N LYS A 48 1.49 9.78 6.62
CA LYS A 48 2.05 8.72 5.78
C LYS A 48 2.69 7.58 6.59
N LEU A 49 3.43 7.91 7.65
CA LEU A 49 4.04 6.91 8.54
C LEU A 49 2.97 6.04 9.22
N ILE A 50 1.89 6.64 9.71
CA ILE A 50 0.79 5.92 10.36
C ILE A 50 -0.01 5.09 9.36
N THR A 51 -0.40 5.67 8.23
CA THR A 51 -1.14 4.95 7.17
C THR A 51 -0.38 3.73 6.68
N ASN A 52 0.94 3.84 6.53
CA ASN A 52 1.80 2.78 6.03
C ASN A 52 2.53 2.00 7.14
N ARG A 53 2.15 2.15 8.41
CA ARG A 53 2.85 1.58 9.57
C ARG A 53 3.18 0.09 9.40
N TYR A 54 2.19 -0.71 8.98
CA TYR A 54 2.38 -2.14 8.73
C TYR A 54 3.43 -2.39 7.63
N ASP A 55 3.29 -1.72 6.50
CA ASP A 55 4.15 -1.94 5.32
C ASP A 55 5.59 -1.50 5.65
N ILE A 56 5.78 -0.39 6.36
CA ILE A 56 7.10 0.09 6.81
C ILE A 56 7.77 -0.91 7.74
N VAL A 57 7.08 -1.34 8.80
CA VAL A 57 7.65 -2.27 9.78
C VAL A 57 8.05 -3.58 9.11
N HIS A 58 7.17 -4.16 8.30
CA HIS A 58 7.44 -5.45 7.66
C HIS A 58 8.45 -5.33 6.52
N ALA A 59 8.57 -4.19 5.83
CA ALA A 59 9.62 -3.97 4.84
C ALA A 59 11.00 -3.90 5.49
N ILE A 60 11.11 -3.21 6.63
CA ILE A 60 12.37 -3.12 7.38
C ILE A 60 12.78 -4.49 7.93
N LEU A 61 11.83 -5.23 8.52
CA LEU A 61 12.06 -6.60 8.98
C LEU A 61 12.41 -7.54 7.82
N PHE A 62 11.70 -7.46 6.70
CA PHE A 62 11.99 -8.29 5.53
C PHE A 62 13.40 -8.03 4.99
N ASN A 63 13.83 -6.77 4.95
CA ASN A 63 15.15 -6.39 4.47
C ASN A 63 16.28 -6.77 5.45
N SER A 64 15.99 -6.85 6.76
CA SER A 64 16.98 -7.26 7.76
C SER A 64 17.23 -8.77 7.81
N ILE A 65 16.35 -9.59 7.22
CA ILE A 65 16.51 -11.05 7.13
C ILE A 65 17.50 -11.40 6.01
N VAL A 66 18.68 -11.88 6.42
CA VAL A 66 19.78 -12.27 5.52
C VAL A 66 19.67 -13.72 5.04
N LYS A 67 19.15 -14.63 5.89
CA LYS A 67 19.06 -16.05 5.54
C LYS A 67 17.82 -16.34 4.70
N GLN A 68 18.00 -17.10 3.64
CA GLN A 68 16.91 -17.43 2.71
C GLN A 68 15.80 -18.26 3.38
N ASP A 69 16.16 -19.23 4.23
CA ASP A 69 15.17 -20.05 4.93
C ASP A 69 14.32 -19.22 5.90
N GLU A 70 14.96 -18.31 6.65
CA GLU A 70 14.27 -17.37 7.56
C GLU A 70 13.36 -16.40 6.79
N ARG A 71 13.75 -16.03 5.57
CA ARG A 71 12.95 -15.18 4.68
C ARG A 71 11.69 -15.91 4.21
N ILE A 72 11.83 -17.15 3.75
CA ILE A 72 10.69 -18.00 3.34
C ILE A 72 9.72 -18.21 4.51
N ASP A 73 10.25 -18.49 5.71
CA ASP A 73 9.42 -18.64 6.92
C ASP A 73 8.66 -17.35 7.27
N PHE A 74 9.31 -16.20 7.14
CA PHE A 74 8.69 -14.90 7.38
C PHE A 74 7.60 -14.58 6.35
N GLU A 75 7.84 -14.83 5.06
CA GLU A 75 6.84 -14.69 4.01
C GLU A 75 5.62 -15.57 4.25
N ASN A 76 5.85 -16.83 4.63
CA ASN A 76 4.77 -17.78 4.92
C ASN A 76 3.91 -17.31 6.10
N LYS A 77 4.52 -16.72 7.13
CA LYS A 77 3.79 -16.10 8.26
C LYS A 77 2.96 -14.90 7.79
N LEU A 78 3.48 -14.05 6.90
CA LEU A 78 2.73 -12.89 6.39
C LEU A 78 1.56 -13.29 5.49
N LYS A 79 1.74 -14.33 4.68
CA LYS A 79 0.72 -14.88 3.78
C LYS A 79 -0.52 -15.42 4.52
N VAL A 80 -0.49 -15.56 5.85
CA VAL A 80 -1.67 -15.94 6.65
C VAL A 80 -2.75 -14.85 6.63
N SER A 81 -2.37 -13.57 6.52
CA SER A 81 -3.30 -12.45 6.54
C SER A 81 -3.54 -11.86 5.13
N PRO A 82 -4.75 -11.33 4.82
CA PRO A 82 -4.99 -10.67 3.53
C PRO A 82 -4.05 -9.50 3.27
N ARG A 83 -3.77 -8.69 4.31
CA ARG A 83 -2.85 -7.54 4.23
C ARG A 83 -1.41 -7.99 3.97
N GLY A 84 -0.94 -9.04 4.65
CA GLY A 84 0.39 -9.60 4.43
C GLY A 84 0.56 -10.20 3.04
N LYS A 85 -0.48 -10.86 2.48
CA LYS A 85 -0.45 -11.30 1.07
C LYS A 85 -0.26 -10.13 0.10
N GLN A 86 -1.03 -9.05 0.29
CA GLN A 86 -0.90 -7.84 -0.54
C GLN A 86 0.50 -7.23 -0.41
N PHE A 87 1.04 -7.18 0.81
CA PHE A 87 2.40 -6.69 1.05
C PHE A 87 3.45 -7.52 0.30
N ILE A 88 3.40 -8.86 0.37
CA ILE A 88 4.32 -9.73 -0.38
C ILE A 88 4.17 -9.53 -1.90
N GLN A 89 2.94 -9.42 -2.40
CA GLN A 89 2.69 -9.17 -3.83
C GLN A 89 3.30 -7.84 -4.30
N LYS A 90 3.34 -6.80 -3.44
CA LYS A 90 4.01 -5.53 -3.75
C LYS A 90 5.54 -5.64 -3.82
N LEU A 91 6.13 -6.64 -3.15
CA LEU A 91 7.58 -6.87 -3.12
C LEU A 91 8.05 -7.76 -4.27
N GLU A 92 7.18 -8.63 -4.78
CA GLU A 92 7.49 -9.43 -5.97
C GLU A 92 7.78 -8.47 -7.14
N PRO A 93 8.88 -8.67 -7.88
CA PRO A 93 9.15 -7.86 -9.05
C PRO A 93 7.92 -7.96 -9.94
N LYS A 94 7.31 -6.82 -10.28
CA LYS A 94 6.25 -6.79 -11.28
C LYS A 94 6.85 -7.40 -12.53
N GLN A 95 6.46 -8.64 -12.81
CA GLN A 95 6.65 -9.25 -14.11
C GLN A 95 5.76 -8.43 -15.03
N ASP A 96 6.39 -7.41 -15.63
CA ASP A 96 5.92 -6.66 -16.77
C ASP A 96 4.77 -5.66 -16.53
N GLU A 97 5.13 -4.38 -16.40
CA GLU A 97 4.45 -3.29 -17.12
C GLU A 97 4.85 -3.31 -18.62
N ILE A 98 4.85 -4.51 -19.21
CA ILE A 98 4.87 -4.76 -20.65
C ILE A 98 3.53 -5.44 -20.91
N ASP A 99 2.69 -4.84 -21.75
CA ASP A 99 1.34 -5.28 -22.13
C ASP A 99 0.13 -4.82 -21.29
N GLN A 100 0.22 -3.65 -20.64
CA GLN A 100 -1.00 -2.94 -20.18
C GLN A 100 -1.74 -2.18 -21.29
N ASP A 101 -1.43 -2.46 -22.56
CA ASP A 101 -2.13 -1.92 -23.74
C ASP A 101 -2.96 -2.98 -24.50
N ASN A 102 -3.02 -4.24 -24.01
CA ASN A 102 -3.78 -5.33 -24.67
C ASN A 102 -4.75 -6.10 -23.75
N SER A 103 -4.91 -5.70 -22.48
CA SER A 103 -5.83 -6.37 -21.55
C SER A 103 -7.32 -6.01 -21.77
N GLU A 104 -7.67 -5.11 -22.68
CA GLU A 104 -9.08 -4.87 -23.05
C GLU A 104 -9.65 -5.96 -23.99
N VAL A 105 -8.81 -6.78 -24.63
CA VAL A 105 -9.30 -7.71 -25.67
C VAL A 105 -9.76 -9.07 -25.11
N VAL A 106 -9.24 -9.53 -23.97
CA VAL A 106 -9.47 -10.92 -23.50
C VAL A 106 -10.79 -11.10 -22.70
N VAL A 107 -11.46 -10.02 -22.29
CA VAL A 107 -12.80 -10.12 -21.65
C VAL A 107 -13.93 -10.21 -22.69
N SER A 108 -13.65 -9.90 -23.96
CA SER A 108 -14.66 -9.83 -25.03
C SER A 108 -15.00 -11.18 -25.68
N GLU A 109 -14.14 -12.21 -25.59
CA GLU A 109 -14.42 -13.52 -26.19
C GLU A 109 -15.21 -14.48 -25.28
N LYS A 110 -15.16 -14.29 -23.95
CA LYS A 110 -15.92 -15.14 -23.02
C LYS A 110 -17.40 -14.76 -22.91
N ARG A 111 -17.78 -13.55 -23.33
CA ARG A 111 -19.18 -13.07 -23.33
C ARG A 111 -19.96 -13.43 -24.60
N LYS A 112 -19.30 -13.73 -25.73
CA LYS A 112 -20.00 -14.11 -26.98
C LYS A 112 -20.49 -15.56 -27.03
N ARG A 113 -20.17 -16.42 -26.05
CA ARG A 113 -20.66 -17.82 -26.01
C ARG A 113 -21.95 -18.03 -25.21
N ILE A 114 -22.53 -16.99 -24.60
CA ILE A 114 -23.76 -17.13 -23.78
C ILE A 114 -25.02 -16.60 -24.51
N GLU A 115 -24.88 -15.86 -25.62
CA GLU A 115 -26.02 -15.25 -26.32
C GLU A 115 -26.66 -16.08 -27.46
N GLN A 116 -26.33 -17.37 -27.60
CA GLN A 116 -26.95 -18.22 -28.63
C GLN A 116 -27.76 -19.41 -28.10
N GLN A 117 -28.18 -19.40 -26.82
CA GLN A 117 -28.93 -20.53 -26.27
C GLN A 117 -30.18 -20.20 -25.45
N ASP A 118 -30.79 -19.01 -25.61
CA ASP A 118 -32.10 -18.72 -25.00
C ASP A 118 -33.00 -17.88 -25.92
N ARG A 119 -33.55 -18.53 -26.96
CA ARG A 119 -34.76 -18.09 -27.64
C ARG A 119 -35.83 -19.18 -27.55
N SER A 120 -36.33 -19.39 -26.34
CA SER A 120 -37.55 -20.14 -26.10
C SER A 120 -38.31 -19.55 -24.93
N ASP A 121 -39.52 -19.07 -25.24
CA ASP A 121 -40.69 -19.05 -24.35
C ASP A 121 -40.87 -18.00 -23.23
N LYS A 122 -41.96 -17.24 -23.44
CA LYS A 122 -43.02 -16.86 -22.48
C LYS A 122 -42.80 -15.68 -21.52
N LYS A 123 -43.32 -14.53 -21.99
CA LYS A 123 -44.54 -13.88 -21.48
C LYS A 123 -44.68 -13.75 -19.94
N GLY A 124 -44.38 -12.56 -19.40
CA GLY A 124 -45.18 -11.99 -18.31
C GLY A 124 -44.44 -11.25 -17.18
N LYS A 125 -44.92 -10.01 -16.96
CA LYS A 125 -44.96 -9.21 -15.72
C LYS A 125 -43.74 -8.37 -15.31
N ARG A 126 -44.06 -7.07 -15.19
CA ARG A 126 -43.37 -5.95 -14.51
C ARG A 126 -42.69 -6.35 -13.19
N ALA A 127 -41.47 -5.85 -13.00
CA ALA A 127 -41.01 -5.27 -11.74
C ALA A 127 -39.92 -4.22 -12.04
N LYS A 128 -40.11 -3.00 -11.51
CA LYS A 128 -39.09 -1.96 -11.40
C LYS A 128 -38.00 -2.47 -10.43
N VAL A 129 -36.72 -2.34 -10.78
CA VAL A 129 -35.66 -2.06 -9.81
C VAL A 129 -34.65 -1.10 -10.45
N GLU A 130 -34.29 -0.11 -9.65
CA GLU A 130 -33.60 1.13 -9.96
C GLU A 130 -32.14 0.95 -10.39
N ALA A 131 -31.69 1.94 -11.16
CA ALA A 131 -30.28 2.18 -11.45
C ALA A 131 -29.50 2.43 -10.16
N ASN A 132 -28.34 1.78 -10.02
CA ASN A 132 -27.28 2.25 -9.15
C ASN A 132 -26.01 2.39 -9.99
N GLU A 133 -25.78 3.61 -10.46
CA GLU A 133 -24.45 4.12 -10.76
C GLU A 133 -23.63 4.07 -9.46
N ALA A 134 -22.63 3.21 -9.40
CA ALA A 134 -21.59 3.31 -8.38
C ALA A 134 -20.36 3.94 -9.04
N LEU A 135 -20.14 5.18 -8.65
CA LEU A 135 -19.08 6.08 -9.08
C LEU A 135 -17.69 5.46 -8.99
N ASP A 136 -17.03 5.57 -10.13
CA ASP A 136 -15.59 5.59 -10.33
C ASP A 136 -14.93 6.55 -9.33
N SER A 137 -13.98 6.03 -8.54
CA SER A 137 -13.10 6.85 -7.68
C SER A 137 -11.71 6.23 -7.64
N HIS A 138 -11.09 6.13 -8.81
CA HIS A 138 -9.64 6.01 -8.91
C HIS A 138 -9.00 7.32 -8.43
N GLN A 139 -8.60 7.36 -7.15
CA GLN A 139 -7.61 8.33 -6.68
C GLN A 139 -6.26 7.97 -7.31
N THR A 140 -5.88 8.70 -8.35
CA THR A 140 -4.51 8.76 -8.85
C THR A 140 -3.63 9.30 -7.73
N LEU A 141 -2.72 8.46 -7.23
CA LEU A 141 -1.65 8.90 -6.34
C LEU A 141 -0.72 9.82 -7.13
N GLU A 142 -0.79 11.13 -6.87
CA GLU A 142 0.20 12.07 -7.36
C GLU A 142 1.59 11.65 -6.85
N LYS A 143 2.49 11.41 -7.80
CA LYS A 143 3.90 11.14 -7.53
C LYS A 143 4.48 12.43 -6.94
N ILE A 144 4.72 12.43 -5.63
CA ILE A 144 5.39 13.53 -4.96
C ILE A 144 6.86 13.44 -5.33
N ASP A 145 7.36 14.52 -5.94
CA ASP A 145 8.77 14.68 -6.29
C ASP A 145 9.58 14.85 -5.01
N LEU A 146 10.53 13.94 -4.77
CA LEU A 146 11.35 13.92 -3.56
C LEU A 146 12.41 15.04 -3.58
N ASP A 147 12.64 15.66 -4.74
CA ASP A 147 13.60 16.75 -4.91
C ASP A 147 13.08 18.10 -4.35
N GLU A 148 11.80 18.21 -4.00
CA GLU A 148 11.24 19.39 -3.30
C GLU A 148 11.43 19.34 -1.77
N LEU A 149 11.91 18.23 -1.21
CA LEU A 149 12.30 18.14 0.22
C LEU A 149 13.69 18.77 0.43
N VAL A 150 13.79 20.07 0.13
CA VAL A 150 14.93 20.87 0.57
C VAL A 150 14.78 21.10 2.07
N PHE A 151 15.59 20.38 2.85
CA PHE A 151 15.77 20.65 4.28
C PHE A 151 16.37 22.05 4.45
N ILE A 152 15.53 23.04 4.73
CA ILE A 152 15.99 24.36 5.11
C ILE A 152 16.50 24.27 6.56
N LYS A 153 17.84 24.27 6.65
CA LYS A 153 18.77 24.51 7.78
C LYS A 153 18.23 24.45 9.22
#